data_AF-A0A7S0YV78-F1
#
_entry.id   AF-A0A7S0YV78-F1
#
_cell.length_a   1.000
_cell.length_b   1.000
_cell.length_c   1.000
_cell.angle_alpha   90.00
_cell.angle_beta   90.00
_cell.angle_gamma   90.00
#
_symmetry.space_group_name_H-M   'P 1'
#
loop_
_entity.id
_entity.type
_entity.pdbx_description
1 polymer ?
#
loop_
_entity_poly.entity_id
_entity_poly.type
_entity_poly.pdbx_seq_one_letter_code
_entity_poly.pdbx_strand_id
1 'polypeptide(L)'
;SRSAFGASVAGGRRAFFGWLTGAAKEKKASLMHREDGSLIPMLESPIPGVQKLAQQYAAHGQGCGNCRHPLIYSCPKSGFPSHCCEVCYNEDKTHQDYAPKLREVYADLVDLRSGRKFPEFEFPGPPAHEWQRSELLNWRAYLSDRRFNGQDSVIGNARTEEELEREAQSIRHISSVFTFPLTIAHAIYWAKVLGDPSRLDQKKDEEGNKLPWRIA
;
A
#
# COMPACT_ATOMS: atom_id res chain seq x y z
N SER A 1 59.94 -0.46 48.48
CA SER A 1 59.20 -1.33 47.53
C SER A 1 58.99 -0.52 46.25
N ARG A 2 59.73 -0.73 45.13
CA ARG A 2 59.38 -1.61 43.98
C ARG A 2 57.86 -1.79 43.85
N SER A 3 57.14 -1.53 42.76
CA SER A 3 57.37 -1.45 41.30
C SER A 3 56.07 -0.83 40.71
N ALA A 4 56.10 0.15 39.79
CA ALA A 4 56.02 0.04 38.31
C ALA A 4 54.60 0.02 37.69
N PHE A 5 54.56 0.44 36.41
CA PHE A 5 53.45 0.60 35.44
C PHE A 5 52.73 1.95 35.53
N GLY A 6 52.86 2.92 34.60
CA GLY A 6 53.37 2.90 33.23
C GLY A 6 52.26 2.59 32.22
N ALA A 7 51.65 3.64 31.65
CA ALA A 7 51.21 3.72 30.25
C ALA A 7 50.54 5.07 29.96
N SER A 8 51.22 5.91 29.20
CA SER A 8 50.66 7.02 28.42
C SER A 8 50.22 6.46 27.07
N VAL A 9 49.00 6.74 26.61
CA VAL A 9 48.67 6.81 25.18
C VAL A 9 47.55 7.83 24.96
N ALA A 10 47.82 8.73 24.01
CA ALA A 10 46.95 9.76 23.48
C ALA A 10 45.75 9.21 22.68
N GLY A 11 44.66 9.99 22.61
CA GLY A 11 43.54 9.78 21.70
C GLY A 11 42.23 10.24 22.35
N GLY A 12 41.35 11.02 21.74
CA GLY A 12 41.22 11.36 20.34
C GLY A 12 40.28 12.57 20.19
N ARG A 13 40.30 13.10 18.98
CA ARG A 13 39.67 14.32 18.49
C ARG A 13 38.16 14.37 18.80
N ARG A 14 37.70 15.56 19.19
CA ARG A 14 36.27 15.92 19.25
C ARG A 14 35.64 15.70 17.87
N ALA A 15 34.77 14.71 17.75
CA ALA A 15 33.96 14.51 16.55
C ALA A 15 32.80 15.53 16.56
N PHE A 16 33.02 16.67 15.90
CA PHE A 16 31.98 17.52 15.35
C PHE A 16 31.35 16.80 14.16
N PHE A 17 30.31 16.00 14.37
CA PHE A 17 29.45 15.50 13.28
C PHE A 17 28.04 15.31 13.82
N GLY A 18 27.29 16.42 13.85
CA GLY A 18 25.88 16.45 14.21
C GLY A 18 25.11 17.34 13.23
N TRP A 19 25.33 17.19 11.92
CA TRP A 19 24.55 17.88 10.91
C TRP A 19 24.62 17.17 9.55
N LEU A 20 24.08 15.96 9.42
CA LEU A 20 23.86 15.34 8.10
C LEU A 20 22.63 14.40 8.04
N THR A 21 21.62 14.60 8.88
CA THR A 21 20.32 13.90 8.73
C THR A 21 19.20 14.90 8.57
N GLY A 22 19.19 15.60 7.43
CA GLY A 22 18.20 16.61 7.12
C GLY A 22 18.05 16.86 5.62
N ALA A 23 17.94 15.81 4.81
CA ALA A 23 17.68 15.95 3.37
C ALA A 23 17.01 14.72 2.74
N ALA A 24 16.24 13.95 3.51
CA ALA A 24 15.49 12.78 3.01
C ALA A 24 13.96 12.99 3.04
N LYS A 25 13.49 14.20 3.34
CA LYS A 25 12.08 14.60 3.18
C LYS A 25 11.99 15.45 1.90
N GLU A 26 10.97 15.19 1.08
CA GLU A 26 10.60 15.93 -0.15
C GLU A 26 11.29 15.58 -1.48
N LYS A 27 11.23 14.31 -1.91
CA LYS A 27 11.37 13.93 -3.35
C LYS A 27 10.21 13.09 -3.89
N LYS A 28 9.02 13.16 -3.27
CA LYS A 28 7.85 12.36 -3.69
C LYS A 28 7.19 12.90 -4.96
N ALA A 29 6.99 14.21 -5.04
CA ALA A 29 6.29 14.85 -6.18
C ALA A 29 7.08 14.72 -7.50
N SER A 30 8.40 14.53 -7.43
CA SER A 30 9.29 14.52 -8.61
C SER A 30 9.40 13.17 -9.34
N LEU A 31 8.81 12.07 -8.83
CA LEU A 31 9.02 10.74 -9.44
C LEU A 31 8.05 10.44 -10.59
N MET A 32 6.87 11.06 -10.59
CA MET A 32 5.87 10.89 -11.66
C MET A 32 5.73 12.10 -12.56
N HIS A 33 6.17 13.27 -12.11
CA HIS A 33 6.03 14.51 -12.84
C HIS A 33 7.40 15.00 -13.30
N ARG A 34 7.47 15.48 -14.54
CA ARG A 34 8.59 16.24 -15.06
C ARG A 34 8.63 17.62 -14.39
N GLU A 35 9.70 18.38 -14.62
CA GLU A 35 9.89 19.71 -14.03
C GLU A 35 8.80 20.72 -14.45
N ASP A 36 8.18 20.51 -15.63
CA ASP A 36 7.07 21.30 -16.16
C ASP A 36 5.70 20.89 -15.57
N GLY A 37 5.66 19.92 -14.66
CA GLY A 37 4.44 19.35 -14.09
C GLY A 37 3.75 18.32 -14.98
N SER A 38 4.25 18.06 -16.19
CA SER A 38 3.70 17.01 -17.07
C SER A 38 3.97 15.62 -16.50
N LEU A 39 3.05 14.68 -16.75
CA LEU A 39 3.19 13.31 -16.27
C LEU A 39 4.26 12.57 -17.08
N ILE A 40 5.23 11.95 -16.41
CA ILE A 40 6.23 11.06 -17.00
C ILE A 40 5.53 9.76 -17.43
N PRO A 41 5.54 9.39 -18.72
CA PRO A 41 5.02 8.12 -19.19
C PRO A 41 5.60 6.92 -18.44
N MET A 42 4.79 5.90 -18.17
CA MET A 42 5.22 4.73 -17.40
C MET A 42 6.36 3.95 -18.11
N LEU A 43 6.38 3.96 -19.45
CA LEU A 43 7.48 3.40 -20.27
C LEU A 43 8.81 4.16 -20.11
N GLU A 44 8.75 5.42 -19.70
CA GLU A 44 9.89 6.32 -19.45
C GLU A 44 10.14 6.55 -17.96
N SER A 45 9.48 5.77 -17.09
CA SER A 45 9.57 5.95 -15.64
C SER A 45 11.02 5.84 -15.16
N PRO A 46 11.49 6.74 -14.26
CA PRO A 46 12.85 6.67 -13.71
C PRO A 46 13.07 5.46 -12.78
N ILE A 47 12.00 4.77 -12.38
CA ILE A 47 12.06 3.59 -11.52
C ILE A 47 12.17 2.34 -12.40
N PRO A 48 13.31 1.62 -12.39
CA PRO A 48 13.55 0.50 -13.32
C PRO A 48 12.50 -0.62 -13.21
N GLY A 49 12.01 -0.87 -11.99
CA GLY A 49 10.94 -1.85 -11.78
C GLY A 49 9.68 -1.47 -12.54
N VAL A 50 9.22 -0.21 -12.39
CA VAL A 50 8.01 0.32 -13.02
C VAL A 50 8.13 0.30 -14.54
N GLN A 51 9.27 0.77 -15.05
CA GLN A 51 9.56 0.73 -16.48
C GLN A 51 9.53 -0.70 -17.05
N LYS A 52 10.19 -1.66 -16.39
CA LYS A 52 10.19 -3.06 -16.82
C LYS A 52 8.78 -3.66 -16.85
N LEU A 53 7.95 -3.32 -15.86
CA LEU A 53 6.55 -3.76 -15.82
C LEU A 53 5.75 -3.16 -16.98
N ALA A 54 5.96 -1.88 -17.31
CA ALA A 54 5.33 -1.24 -18.45
C ALA A 54 5.71 -1.92 -19.77
N GLN A 55 7.00 -2.25 -19.94
CA GLN A 55 7.49 -2.97 -21.12
C GLN A 55 6.87 -4.37 -21.22
N GLN A 56 6.76 -5.09 -20.10
CA GLN A 56 6.09 -6.39 -20.07
C GLN A 56 4.61 -6.28 -20.43
N TYR A 57 3.92 -5.27 -19.90
CA TYR A 57 2.52 -5.02 -20.25
C TYR A 57 2.36 -4.66 -21.73
N ALA A 58 3.26 -3.84 -22.27
CA ALA A 58 3.25 -3.47 -23.69
C ALA A 58 3.53 -4.65 -24.63
N ALA A 59 4.37 -5.60 -24.22
CA ALA A 59 4.76 -6.76 -25.01
C ALA A 59 3.75 -7.92 -24.93
N HIS A 60 3.15 -8.14 -23.75
CA HIS A 60 2.29 -9.31 -23.48
C HIS A 60 0.80 -8.97 -23.26
N GLY A 61 0.44 -7.69 -23.26
CA GLY A 61 -0.94 -7.25 -23.16
C GLY A 61 -1.78 -7.63 -24.38
N GLN A 62 -3.09 -7.38 -24.31
CA GLN A 62 -4.05 -7.67 -25.40
C GLN A 62 -3.85 -6.79 -26.66
N GLY A 63 -2.83 -5.92 -26.67
CA GLY A 63 -2.59 -4.93 -27.72
C GLY A 63 -3.55 -3.75 -27.67
N CYS A 64 -3.43 -2.83 -28.62
CA CYS A 64 -4.30 -1.67 -28.71
C CYS A 64 -5.76 -2.12 -28.97
N GLY A 65 -6.73 -1.59 -28.23
CA GLY A 65 -8.14 -1.99 -28.36
C GLY A 65 -8.71 -1.82 -29.77
N ASN A 66 -8.20 -0.85 -30.54
CA ASN A 66 -8.71 -0.54 -31.89
C ASN A 66 -8.09 -1.44 -32.98
N CYS A 67 -6.78 -1.72 -32.91
CA CYS A 67 -6.04 -2.35 -34.02
C CYS A 67 -5.15 -3.53 -33.61
N ARG A 68 -5.12 -3.90 -32.32
CA ARG A 68 -4.32 -5.00 -31.72
C ARG A 68 -2.80 -4.92 -31.92
N HIS A 69 -2.28 -3.80 -32.41
CA HIS A 69 -0.83 -3.56 -32.47
C HIS A 69 -0.22 -3.40 -31.07
N PRO A 70 1.11 -3.59 -30.93
CA PRO A 70 1.84 -3.39 -29.67
C PRO A 70 1.62 -2.00 -29.08
N LEU A 71 1.67 -1.91 -27.75
CA LEU A 71 1.41 -0.66 -27.02
C LEU A 71 2.69 0.16 -26.90
N ILE A 72 2.87 1.10 -27.83
CA ILE A 72 4.05 1.96 -27.89
C ILE A 72 3.72 3.37 -27.36
N TYR A 73 2.45 3.76 -27.41
CA TYR A 73 1.97 5.07 -26.99
C TYR A 73 1.34 5.04 -25.59
N SER A 74 1.85 5.92 -24.73
CA SER A 74 1.33 6.13 -23.38
C SER A 74 0.27 7.24 -23.35
N CYS A 75 -0.82 6.98 -22.63
CA CYS A 75 -1.88 7.97 -22.45
C CYS A 75 -1.37 9.18 -21.64
N PRO A 76 -1.55 10.42 -22.12
CA PRO A 76 -1.03 11.62 -21.44
C PRO A 76 -1.72 11.90 -20.10
N LYS A 77 -2.97 11.44 -19.91
CA LYS A 77 -3.71 11.63 -18.65
C LYS A 77 -3.30 10.64 -17.56
N SER A 78 -3.08 9.38 -17.94
CA SER A 78 -2.83 8.27 -16.99
C SER A 78 -1.38 7.83 -16.91
N GLY A 79 -0.57 8.09 -17.93
CA GLY A 79 0.83 7.64 -18.05
C GLY A 79 0.96 6.18 -18.49
N PHE A 80 -0.11 5.40 -18.49
CA PHE A 80 -0.08 3.97 -18.85
C PHE A 80 0.07 3.77 -20.36
N PRO A 81 0.86 2.76 -20.82
CA PRO A 81 0.87 2.32 -22.22
C PRO A 81 -0.50 1.73 -22.57
N SER A 82 -1.21 2.32 -23.53
CA SER A 82 -2.59 1.91 -23.85
C SER A 82 -2.89 1.81 -25.34
N HIS A 83 -2.17 2.54 -26.19
CA HIS A 83 -2.41 2.55 -27.64
C HIS A 83 -1.12 2.31 -28.41
N CYS A 84 -1.23 2.00 -29.70
CA CYS A 84 -0.06 1.88 -30.58
C CYS A 84 0.43 3.25 -31.07
N CYS A 85 -0.45 4.23 -31.20
CA CYS A 85 -0.15 5.58 -31.68
C CYS A 85 -1.20 6.58 -31.16
N GLU A 86 -0.90 7.88 -31.33
CA GLU A 86 -1.79 8.98 -30.93
C GLU A 86 -3.12 8.99 -31.68
N VAL A 87 -3.14 8.59 -32.96
CA VAL A 87 -4.36 8.52 -33.76
C VAL A 87 -5.37 7.56 -33.14
N CYS A 88 -4.93 6.34 -32.81
CA CYS A 88 -5.80 5.36 -32.16
C CYS A 88 -6.26 5.81 -30.77
N TYR A 89 -5.44 6.59 -30.05
CA TYR A 89 -5.83 7.18 -28.76
C TYR A 89 -6.93 8.24 -28.91
N ASN A 90 -6.85 9.09 -29.94
CA ASN A 90 -7.85 10.12 -30.20
C ASN A 90 -9.18 9.55 -30.74
N GLU A 91 -9.13 8.42 -31.44
CA GLU A 91 -10.30 7.69 -31.91
C GLU A 91 -11.02 6.94 -30.79
N ASP A 92 -10.28 6.37 -29.84
CA ASP A 92 -10.87 5.71 -28.67
C ASP A 92 -11.51 6.78 -27.75
N LYS A 93 -12.82 6.72 -27.54
CA LYS A 93 -13.52 7.59 -26.58
C LYS A 93 -13.64 6.96 -25.19
N THR A 94 -13.49 5.64 -25.10
CA THR A 94 -13.67 4.89 -23.85
C THR A 94 -12.52 5.08 -22.87
N HIS A 95 -11.35 5.54 -23.35
CA HIS A 95 -10.21 5.81 -22.49
C HIS A 95 -10.46 6.84 -21.39
N GLN A 96 -11.46 7.70 -21.55
CA GLN A 96 -11.78 8.70 -20.54
C GLN A 96 -12.32 8.06 -19.26
N ASP A 97 -13.02 6.93 -19.38
CA ASP A 97 -13.65 6.25 -18.24
C ASP A 97 -12.61 5.54 -17.37
N TYR A 98 -11.60 4.92 -18.00
CA TYR A 98 -10.59 4.12 -17.30
C TYR A 98 -9.28 4.87 -17.02
N ALA A 99 -8.98 5.98 -17.71
CA ALA A 99 -7.75 6.74 -17.49
C ALA A 99 -7.54 7.22 -16.04
N PRO A 100 -8.56 7.72 -15.30
CA PRO A 100 -8.38 8.11 -13.90
C PRO A 100 -7.95 6.92 -13.04
N LYS A 101 -8.57 5.75 -13.25
CA LYS A 101 -8.23 4.54 -12.51
C LYS A 101 -6.82 4.05 -12.82
N LEU A 102 -6.42 4.08 -14.08
CA LEU A 102 -5.04 3.74 -14.47
C LEU A 102 -4.03 4.73 -13.87
N ARG A 103 -4.38 6.01 -13.76
CA ARG A 103 -3.52 7.01 -13.12
C ARG A 103 -3.27 6.67 -11.64
N GLU A 104 -4.31 6.28 -10.90
CA GLU A 104 -4.18 5.83 -9.52
C GLU A 104 -3.24 4.62 -9.41
N VAL A 105 -3.43 3.62 -10.27
CA VAL A 105 -2.58 2.42 -10.28
C VAL A 105 -1.13 2.78 -10.57
N TYR A 106 -0.87 3.73 -11.48
CA TYR A 106 0.48 4.15 -11.82
C TYR A 106 1.12 4.85 -10.62
N ALA A 107 0.37 5.72 -9.95
CA ALA A 107 0.83 6.40 -8.73
C ALA A 107 1.15 5.43 -7.61
N ASP A 108 0.29 4.44 -7.37
CA ASP A 108 0.52 3.41 -6.36
C ASP A 108 1.75 2.55 -6.72
N LEU A 109 1.95 2.19 -8.00
CA LEU A 109 3.14 1.44 -8.44
C LEU A 109 4.44 2.20 -8.25
N VAL A 110 4.45 3.50 -8.56
CA VAL A 110 5.60 4.38 -8.35
C VAL A 110 5.87 4.54 -6.86
N ASP A 111 4.82 4.74 -6.06
CA ASP A 111 4.95 4.88 -4.61
C ASP A 111 5.50 3.59 -3.97
N LEU A 112 4.93 2.42 -4.30
CA LEU A 112 5.40 1.09 -3.84
C LEU A 112 6.86 0.81 -4.21
N ARG A 113 7.30 1.25 -5.38
CA ARG A 113 8.66 0.99 -5.89
C ARG A 113 9.64 2.13 -5.64
N SER A 114 9.19 3.22 -5.02
CA SER A 114 10.03 4.35 -4.64
C SER A 114 11.04 4.00 -3.53
N GLY A 115 10.81 2.91 -2.80
CA GLY A 115 11.63 2.51 -1.65
C GLY A 115 11.40 3.38 -0.40
N ARG A 116 10.33 4.19 -0.39
CA ARG A 116 9.97 4.95 0.81
C ARG A 116 9.60 4.02 1.96
N LYS A 117 9.69 4.54 3.19
CA LYS A 117 9.00 3.94 4.32
C LYS A 117 7.49 4.19 4.21
N PHE A 118 6.73 3.17 4.53
CA PHE A 118 5.27 3.18 4.56
C PHE A 118 4.84 3.28 6.03
N PRO A 119 4.61 4.49 6.58
CA PRO A 119 4.04 4.63 7.93
C PRO A 119 2.70 3.91 8.06
N GLU A 120 1.96 3.73 6.96
CA GLU A 120 0.75 2.91 6.92
C GLU A 120 0.97 1.42 7.23
N PHE A 121 2.21 0.93 7.18
CA PHE A 121 2.59 -0.42 7.61
C PHE A 121 3.28 -0.46 8.99
N GLU A 122 3.41 0.69 9.66
CA GLU A 122 3.90 0.76 11.04
C GLU A 122 2.71 0.56 12.00
N PHE A 123 2.34 -0.70 12.20
CA PHE A 123 1.19 -1.03 13.05
C PHE A 123 1.48 -0.76 14.54
N PRO A 124 0.52 -0.20 15.28
CA PRO A 124 0.63 -0.13 16.73
C PRO A 124 0.63 -1.55 17.32
N GLY A 125 1.15 -1.65 18.55
CA GLY A 125 1.16 -2.90 19.31
C GLY A 125 -0.24 -3.49 19.50
N PRO A 126 -0.32 -4.75 19.97
CA PRO A 126 -1.60 -5.42 20.19
C PRO A 126 -2.51 -4.59 21.12
N PRO A 127 -3.83 -4.51 20.83
CA PRO A 127 -4.76 -3.78 21.68
C PRO A 127 -4.81 -4.40 23.08
N ALA A 128 -5.08 -3.57 24.10
CA ALA A 128 -5.21 -4.03 25.48
C ALA A 128 -6.41 -4.98 25.62
N HIS A 129 -6.12 -6.29 25.61
CA HIS A 129 -6.85 -7.50 26.00
C HIS A 129 -8.39 -7.67 25.77
N GLU A 130 -9.20 -6.63 25.58
CA GLU A 130 -10.66 -6.73 25.58
C GLU A 130 -11.32 -6.53 24.21
N TRP A 131 -10.69 -5.81 23.28
CA TRP A 131 -11.26 -5.49 21.95
C TRP A 131 -10.94 -6.49 20.82
N GLN A 132 -10.18 -7.56 21.11
CA GLN A 132 -9.68 -8.50 20.09
C GLN A 132 -10.77 -9.27 19.31
N ARG A 133 -12.02 -9.26 19.77
CA ARG A 133 -13.06 -10.24 19.35
C ARG A 133 -13.95 -9.83 18.17
N SER A 134 -14.21 -8.55 17.93
CA SER A 134 -15.24 -8.11 16.97
C SER A 134 -14.71 -7.50 15.68
N GLU A 135 -13.42 -7.17 15.61
CA GLU A 135 -12.90 -6.27 14.57
C GLU A 135 -12.30 -6.97 13.34
N LEU A 136 -12.22 -8.31 13.33
CA LEU A 136 -11.67 -9.07 12.20
C LEU A 136 -12.61 -9.15 10.98
N LEU A 137 -13.80 -8.56 11.05
CA LEU A 137 -14.79 -8.57 9.97
C LEU A 137 -14.32 -7.82 8.72
N ASN A 138 -13.65 -6.70 8.90
CA ASN A 138 -13.08 -5.92 7.81
C ASN A 138 -11.83 -5.17 8.28
N TRP A 139 -10.89 -4.93 7.36
CA TRP A 139 -9.63 -4.26 7.69
C TRP A 139 -9.84 -2.85 8.21
N ARG A 140 -10.90 -2.17 7.79
CA ARG A 140 -11.20 -0.79 8.21
C ARG A 140 -11.60 -0.72 9.68
N ALA A 141 -12.39 -1.67 10.17
CA ALA A 141 -12.78 -1.82 11.57
C ALA A 141 -11.60 -2.34 12.40
N TYR A 142 -10.83 -3.28 11.84
CA TYR A 142 -9.59 -3.73 12.47
C TYR A 142 -8.60 -2.58 12.73
N LEU A 143 -8.57 -1.58 11.84
CA LEU A 143 -7.63 -0.47 11.90
C LEU A 143 -8.25 0.84 12.40
N SER A 144 -9.54 0.91 12.72
CA SER A 144 -10.21 2.15 13.13
C SER A 144 -9.67 2.68 14.46
N ASP A 145 -9.36 1.77 15.37
CA ASP A 145 -8.98 2.09 16.75
C ASP A 145 -7.45 2.09 16.92
N ARG A 146 -6.71 1.85 15.83
CA ARG A 146 -5.26 1.76 15.77
C ARG A 146 -4.66 3.06 15.24
N ARG A 147 -3.95 3.77 16.12
CA ARG A 147 -3.15 4.94 15.72
C ARG A 147 -1.88 4.47 15.01
N PHE A 148 -1.69 4.88 13.76
CA PHE A 148 -0.45 4.62 13.01
C PHE A 148 0.60 5.66 13.40
N ASN A 149 1.78 5.21 13.81
CA ASN A 149 2.89 6.10 14.18
C ASN A 149 3.40 6.80 12.92
N GLY A 150 2.95 8.03 12.67
CA GLY A 150 3.44 8.84 11.55
C GLY A 150 2.48 9.93 11.08
N GLN A 151 1.19 9.77 11.37
CA GLN A 151 0.22 10.84 11.24
C GLN A 151 -0.71 10.77 12.45
N ASP A 152 -0.97 11.90 13.10
CA ASP A 152 -2.13 12.07 13.98
C ASP A 152 -3.48 11.91 13.22
N SER A 153 -3.44 11.49 11.95
CA SER A 153 -4.60 11.15 11.14
C SER A 153 -5.03 9.71 11.42
N VAL A 154 -6.08 9.57 12.21
CA VAL A 154 -6.97 8.40 12.13
C VAL A 154 -7.51 8.32 10.69
N ILE A 155 -7.60 7.12 10.13
CA ILE A 155 -8.31 6.90 8.84
C ILE A 155 -9.73 7.47 8.99
N GLY A 156 -10.10 8.44 8.17
CA GLY A 156 -11.38 9.16 8.18
C GLY A 156 -11.29 10.61 8.65
N ASN A 157 -10.11 11.13 8.99
CA ASN A 157 -9.92 12.49 9.52
C ASN A 157 -9.23 13.47 8.56
N ALA A 158 -9.06 13.15 7.28
CA ALA A 158 -8.54 14.09 6.29
C ALA A 158 -9.39 15.37 6.22
N ARG A 159 -8.74 16.55 6.20
CA ARG A 159 -9.42 17.86 6.14
C ARG A 159 -9.12 18.63 4.86
N THR A 160 -7.99 18.34 4.23
CA THR A 160 -7.58 18.93 2.95
C THR A 160 -7.69 17.91 1.81
N GLU A 161 -7.77 18.39 0.58
CA GLU A 161 -7.85 17.53 -0.61
C GLU A 161 -6.57 16.68 -0.77
N GLU A 162 -5.40 17.25 -0.48
CA GLU A 162 -4.13 16.51 -0.52
C GLU A 162 -4.05 15.42 0.57
N GLU A 163 -4.59 15.69 1.77
CA GLU A 163 -4.72 14.67 2.82
C GLU A 163 -5.69 13.57 2.40
N LEU A 164 -6.78 13.91 1.73
CA LEU A 164 -7.77 12.94 1.25
C LEU A 164 -7.16 12.00 0.20
N GLU A 165 -6.38 12.53 -0.74
CA GLU A 165 -5.67 11.72 -1.73
C GLU A 165 -4.63 10.79 -1.09
N ARG A 166 -3.86 11.30 -0.13
CA ARG A 166 -2.87 10.51 0.63
C ARG A 166 -3.54 9.42 1.47
N GLU A 167 -4.68 9.73 2.08
CA GLU A 167 -5.47 8.78 2.84
C GLU A 167 -6.01 7.69 1.90
N ALA A 168 -6.62 8.08 0.77
CA ALA A 168 -7.12 7.15 -0.24
C ALA A 168 -6.02 6.21 -0.75
N GLN A 169 -4.82 6.73 -1.00
CA GLN A 169 -3.65 5.91 -1.37
C GLN A 169 -3.28 4.91 -0.27
N SER A 170 -3.19 5.37 0.98
CA SER A 170 -2.87 4.51 2.13
C SER A 170 -3.92 3.40 2.30
N ILE A 171 -5.19 3.74 2.13
CA ILE A 171 -6.32 2.80 2.14
C ILE A 171 -6.16 1.72 1.06
N ARG A 172 -5.76 2.08 -0.16
CA ARG A 172 -5.52 1.12 -1.25
C ARG A 172 -4.34 0.19 -0.94
N HIS A 173 -3.24 0.73 -0.41
CA HIS A 173 -2.10 -0.08 0.03
C HIS A 173 -2.49 -1.09 1.10
N ILE A 174 -3.16 -0.64 2.16
CA ILE A 174 -3.64 -1.50 3.25
C ILE A 174 -4.62 -2.55 2.70
N SER A 175 -5.58 -2.14 1.86
CA SER A 175 -6.56 -3.07 1.28
C SER A 175 -5.90 -4.17 0.47
N SER A 176 -4.84 -3.85 -0.30
CA SER A 176 -4.10 -4.85 -1.08
C SER A 176 -3.41 -5.91 -0.20
N VAL A 177 -2.97 -5.51 1.00
CA VAL A 177 -2.24 -6.39 1.93
C VAL A 177 -3.18 -7.16 2.85
N PHE A 178 -4.23 -6.54 3.37
CA PHE A 178 -5.03 -7.08 4.48
C PHE A 178 -6.29 -7.82 4.08
N THR A 179 -6.82 -7.63 2.87
CA THR A 179 -8.10 -8.25 2.47
C THR A 179 -8.05 -9.78 2.60
N PHE A 180 -6.98 -10.42 2.12
CA PHE A 180 -6.84 -11.88 2.20
C PHE A 180 -6.42 -12.37 3.59
N PRO A 181 -5.38 -11.82 4.25
CA PRO A 181 -5.00 -12.30 5.58
C PRO A 181 -6.09 -12.14 6.63
N LEU A 182 -6.88 -11.06 6.60
CA LEU A 182 -7.96 -10.88 7.58
C LEU A 182 -9.14 -11.79 7.32
N THR A 183 -9.50 -12.05 6.06
CA THR A 183 -10.56 -13.04 5.76
C THR A 183 -10.16 -14.44 6.22
N ILE A 184 -8.90 -14.83 5.99
CA ILE A 184 -8.34 -16.10 6.50
C ILE A 184 -8.33 -16.11 8.04
N ALA A 185 -7.83 -15.05 8.67
CA ALA A 185 -7.79 -14.95 10.13
C ALA A 185 -9.19 -15.01 10.75
N HIS A 186 -10.16 -14.34 10.12
CA HIS A 186 -11.56 -14.38 10.52
C HIS A 186 -12.15 -15.79 10.41
N ALA A 187 -11.89 -16.48 9.29
CA ALA A 187 -12.33 -17.86 9.09
C ALA A 187 -11.70 -18.83 10.10
N ILE A 188 -10.40 -18.74 10.35
CA ILE A 188 -9.68 -19.56 11.34
C ILE A 188 -10.20 -19.27 12.75
N TYR A 189 -10.41 -18.01 13.09
CA TYR A 189 -10.96 -17.60 14.38
C TYR A 189 -12.35 -18.21 14.60
N TRP A 190 -13.25 -18.07 13.62
CA TRP A 190 -14.58 -18.66 13.72
C TRP A 190 -14.55 -20.18 13.73
N ALA A 191 -13.68 -20.83 12.97
CA ALA A 191 -13.48 -22.28 13.05
C ALA A 191 -13.03 -22.73 14.45
N LYS A 192 -12.20 -21.93 15.14
CA LYS A 192 -11.78 -22.21 16.52
C LYS A 192 -12.89 -21.95 17.54
N VAL A 193 -13.65 -20.87 17.39
CA VAL A 193 -14.72 -20.47 18.32
C VAL A 193 -15.94 -21.38 18.19
N LEU A 194 -16.39 -21.62 16.97
CA LEU A 194 -17.51 -22.49 16.68
C LEU A 194 -17.09 -23.96 16.89
N GLY A 195 -15.85 -24.32 16.56
CA GLY A 195 -15.39 -25.70 16.52
C GLY A 195 -15.75 -26.35 15.18
N ASP A 196 -15.73 -27.68 15.14
CA ASP A 196 -16.05 -28.44 13.92
C ASP A 196 -17.47 -28.10 13.42
N PRO A 197 -17.63 -27.59 12.18
CA PRO A 197 -18.94 -27.22 11.63
C PRO A 197 -19.91 -28.40 11.50
N SER A 198 -19.43 -29.65 11.54
CA SER A 198 -20.29 -30.83 11.61
C SER A 198 -20.89 -31.09 13.01
N ARG A 199 -20.32 -30.47 14.05
CA ARG A 199 -20.77 -30.54 15.46
C ARG A 199 -21.58 -29.32 15.89
N LEU A 200 -21.71 -28.36 15.00
CA LEU A 200 -22.40 -27.11 15.24
C LEU A 200 -23.92 -27.30 15.42
N ASP A 201 -24.50 -28.20 14.64
CA ASP A 201 -25.91 -28.62 14.77
C ASP A 201 -26.23 -29.38 16.08
N GLN A 202 -25.19 -29.74 16.84
CA GLN A 202 -25.29 -30.54 18.06
C GLN A 202 -25.10 -29.71 19.33
N LYS A 203 -24.66 -28.44 19.23
CA LYS A 203 -24.51 -27.58 20.40
C LYS A 203 -25.89 -27.15 20.90
N LYS A 204 -26.21 -27.62 22.10
CA LYS A 204 -27.37 -27.20 22.89
C LYS A 204 -26.93 -26.09 23.86
N ASP A 205 -27.82 -25.15 24.17
CA ASP A 205 -27.61 -24.24 25.30
C ASP A 205 -27.58 -25.02 26.63
N GLU A 206 -27.28 -24.34 27.74
CA GLU A 206 -27.26 -24.93 29.09
C GLU A 206 -28.62 -25.53 29.50
N GLU A 207 -29.69 -25.17 28.78
CA GLU A 207 -31.07 -25.59 28.95
C GLU A 207 -31.48 -26.72 27.98
N GLY A 208 -30.57 -27.19 27.11
CA GLY A 208 -30.78 -28.31 26.20
C GLY A 208 -31.44 -27.97 24.85
N ASN A 209 -31.68 -26.69 24.54
CA ASN A 209 -32.26 -26.23 23.29
C ASN A 209 -31.20 -26.08 22.20
N LYS A 210 -31.56 -26.39 20.95
CA LYS A 210 -30.66 -26.20 19.81
C LYS A 210 -30.46 -24.71 19.55
N LEU A 211 -29.20 -24.29 19.41
CA LEU A 211 -28.88 -22.90 19.09
C LEU A 211 -29.49 -22.50 17.73
N PRO A 212 -30.00 -21.26 17.60
CA PRO A 212 -30.88 -20.86 16.49
C PRO A 212 -30.16 -20.61 15.15
N TRP A 213 -28.84 -20.61 15.09
CA TRP A 213 -28.13 -20.31 13.84
C TRP A 213 -28.03 -21.56 12.96
N ARG A 214 -29.08 -21.87 12.20
CA ARG A 214 -28.91 -22.58 10.93
C ARG A 214 -28.44 -21.56 9.90
N ILE A 215 -27.20 -21.69 9.44
CA ILE A 215 -26.81 -21.11 8.17
C ILE A 215 -27.34 -22.08 7.11
N ALA A 216 -28.44 -21.69 6.45
CA ALA A 216 -28.96 -22.39 5.28
C ALA A 216 -28.05 -22.14 4.06
#